data_AF-A0A8C2JLA0-F1
#
_entry.id   AF-A0A8C2JLA0-F1
#
_cell.length_a   1.000
_cell.length_b   1.000
_cell.length_c   1.000
_cell.angle_alpha   90.00
_cell.angle_beta   90.00
_cell.angle_gamma   90.00
#
_symmetry.space_group_name_H-M   'P 1'
#
loop_
_entity.id
_entity.type
_entity.pdbx_description
1 polymer ?
#
loop_
_entity_poly.entity_id
_entity_poly.type
_entity_poly.pdbx_seq_one_letter_code
_entity_poly.pdbx_strand_id
1 'polypeptide(L)' 'MSKEILEDLKLNTKFSEDELSQWYENFKKQCPSGRITPEEFK' A
#
# COMPACT_ATOMS: atom_id res chain seq x y z
N MET A 1 -7.71 1.97 -4.63
CA MET A 1 -6.70 0.97 -5.01
C MET A 1 -7.25 0.20 -6.19
N SER A 2 -6.47 -0.02 -7.25
CA SER A 2 -6.92 -0.87 -8.37
C SER A 2 -6.99 -2.32 -7.88
N LYS A 3 -8.03 -3.07 -8.26
CA LYS A 3 -8.21 -4.47 -7.82
C LYS A 3 -7.01 -5.35 -8.18
N GLU A 4 -6.40 -5.09 -9.33
CA GLU A 4 -5.22 -5.78 -9.84
C GLU A 4 -4.01 -5.67 -8.88
N ILE A 5 -3.79 -4.50 -8.28
CA ILE A 5 -2.70 -4.27 -7.32
C ILE A 5 -2.98 -5.01 -6.01
N LEU A 6 -4.24 -5.09 -5.59
CA LEU A 6 -4.66 -5.82 -4.40
C LEU A 6 -4.48 -7.33 -4.56
N GLU A 7 -4.82 -7.87 -5.73
CA GLU A 7 -4.59 -9.28 -6.08
C GLU A 7 -3.10 -9.60 -6.15
N ASP A 8 -2.30 -8.74 -6.79
CA ASP A 8 -0.84 -8.91 -6.84
C ASP A 8 -0.22 -8.86 -5.44
N LEU A 9 -0.63 -7.91 -4.60
CA LEU A 9 -0.17 -7.84 -3.21
C LEU A 9 -0.60 -9.07 -2.40
N LYS A 10 -1.82 -9.58 -2.57
CA LYS A 10 -2.28 -10.83 -1.92
C LYS A 10 -1.56 -12.07 -2.43
N LEU A 11 -1.08 -12.08 -3.67
CA LEU A 11 -0.30 -13.19 -4.23
C LEU A 11 1.15 -13.15 -3.72
N ASN A 12 1.73 -11.96 -3.65
CA ASN A 12 3.11 -11.74 -3.22
C ASN A 12 3.26 -11.64 -1.69
N THR A 13 2.16 -11.47 -0.96
CA THR A 13 2.16 -11.35 0.50
C THR A 13 1.06 -12.20 1.13
N LYS A 14 1.25 -12.67 2.37
CA LYS A 14 0.20 -13.41 3.10
C LYS A 14 -0.80 -12.49 3.82
N PHE A 15 -0.92 -11.23 3.39
CA PHE A 15 -1.77 -10.25 4.05
C PHE A 15 -3.20 -10.27 3.51
N SER A 16 -4.13 -9.90 4.38
CA SER A 16 -5.56 -9.81 4.09
C SER A 16 -5.90 -8.55 3.30
N GLU A 17 -7.07 -8.51 2.66
CA GLU A 17 -7.53 -7.30 1.95
C GLU A 17 -7.64 -6.08 2.87
N ASP A 18 -8.15 -6.29 4.07
CA ASP A 18 -8.26 -5.27 5.11
C ASP A 18 -6.90 -4.71 5.52
N GLU A 19 -5.91 -5.58 5.72
CA GLU A 19 -4.55 -5.16 6.10
C GLU A 19 -3.89 -4.34 5.01
N LEU A 20 -3.97 -4.81 3.76
CA LEU A 20 -3.43 -4.09 2.60
C LEU A 20 -4.16 -2.76 2.37
N SER A 21 -5.47 -2.72 2.58
CA SER A 21 -6.28 -1.50 2.45
C SER A 21 -5.94 -0.49 3.55
N GLN A 22 -5.80 -0.93 4.80
CA GLN A 22 -5.37 -0.08 5.91
C GLN A 22 -3.96 0.47 5.68
N TRP A 23 -3.03 -0.36 5.22
CA TRP A 23 -1.68 0.08 4.88
C TRP A 23 -1.70 1.13 3.78
N TYR A 24 -2.47 0.91 2.71
CA TYR A 24 -2.59 1.88 1.62
C TYR A 24 -3.24 3.19 2.07
N GLU A 25 -4.27 3.14 2.92
CA GLU A 25 -4.88 4.33 3.50
C GLU A 25 -3.90 5.11 4.38
N ASN A 26 -3.15 4.40 5.22
CA ASN A 26 -2.15 5.01 6.09
C ASN A 26 -1.01 5.62 5.27
N PHE A 27 -0.55 4.90 4.24
CA PHE A 27 0.42 5.39 3.26
C PHE A 27 -0.09 6.65 2.55
N LYS A 28 -1.35 6.69 2.11
CA LYS A 28 -1.94 7.89 1.48
C LYS A 28 -2.02 9.08 2.43
N LYS A 29 -2.25 8.84 3.72
CA LYS A 29 -2.29 9.89 4.75
C LYS A 29 -0.91 10.45 5.02
N GLN A 30 0.12 9.60 5.05
CA GLN A 30 1.50 10.02 5.29
C GLN A 30 2.16 10.62 4.03
N CYS A 31 1.80 10.13 2.84
CA CYS A 31 2.28 10.58 1.55
C CYS A 31 1.12 11.05 0.67
N PRO A 32 0.62 12.29 0.84
CA PRO A 32 -0.45 12.85 0.02
C PRO A 32 -0.07 12.97 -1.47
N SER A 33 1.23 12.96 -1.79
CA SER A 33 1.77 12.87 -3.15
C SER A 33 1.53 11.51 -3.83
N GLY A 34 1.16 10.48 -3.06
CA GLY A 34 1.04 9.10 -3.55
C GLY A 34 2.38 8.46 -3.94
N ARG A 35 3.50 9.12 -3.62
CA ARG A 35 4.86 8.63 -3.90
C ARG A 35 5.71 8.79 -2.64
N ILE A 36 6.23 7.68 -2.14
CA ILE A 36 7.30 7.69 -1.15
C ILE A 36 8.60 7.98 -1.89
N THR A 37 9.39 8.91 -1.36
CA THR A 37 10.78 9.10 -1.82
C THR A 37 11.70 8.15 -1.05
N PRO A 38 12.84 7.73 -1.63
CA PRO A 38 13.78 6.86 -0.93
C PRO A 38 14.27 7.43 0.41
N GLU A 39 14.27 8.75 0.57
CA GLU A 39 14.61 9.43 1.82
C GLU A 39 13.57 9.21 2.92
N GLU A 40 12.29 9.03 2.56
CA GLU A 40 11.19 8.73 3.50
C GLU A 40 11.05 7.24 3.82
N PHE A 41 11.72 6.36 3.08
CA PHE A 41 11.70 4.91 3.29
C PHE A 41 12.81 4.40 4.24
N LYS A 42 13.43 5.30 5.01
CA LYS A 42 14.61 4.98 5.83
C LYS A 42 14.32 4.22 7.11
#